data_AF-A0A402A7L4-F1
#
_entry.id   AF-A0A402A7L4-F1
#
_cell.length_a   1.000
_cell.length_b   1.000
_cell.length_c   1.000
_cell.angle_alpha   90.00
_cell.angle_beta   90.00
_cell.angle_gamma   90.00
#
_symmetry.space_group_name_H-M   'P 1'
#
loop_
_entity.id
_entity.type
_entity.pdbx_description
1 polymer ?
#
loop_
_entity_poly.entity_id
_entity_poly.type
_entity_poly.pdbx_seq_one_letter_code
_entity_poly.pdbx_strand_id
1 'polypeptide(L)'
;MQLLPVLKHGGMLIPINLGHPAASQAEAFGVIIGGKQVHANAGQLVEIGRLIDTGQVRVAIDTIVPLPKAYQAHERGEAGHLRGKIVLRVVE
;
A
#
# COMPACT_ATOMS: atom_id res chain seq x y z
N MET A 1 -6.59 8.70 -17.31
CA MET A 1 -5.57 8.20 -16.35
C MET A 1 -4.62 7.25 -17.09
N GLN A 2 -3.30 7.43 -16.97
CA GLN A 2 -2.30 6.86 -17.91
C GLN A 2 -2.12 5.33 -17.88
N LEU A 3 -2.66 4.62 -16.89
CA LEU A 3 -2.48 3.17 -16.73
C LEU A 3 -3.47 2.31 -17.54
N LEU A 4 -4.58 2.87 -18.04
CA LEU A 4 -5.60 2.07 -18.76
C LEU A 4 -5.08 1.38 -20.03
N PRO A 5 -4.26 2.02 -20.88
CA PRO A 5 -3.82 1.40 -22.13
C PRO A 5 -2.88 0.19 -21.96
N VAL A 6 -2.26 0.00 -20.78
CA VAL A 6 -1.36 -1.14 -20.53
C VAL A 6 -2.07 -2.35 -19.93
N LEU A 7 -3.36 -2.23 -19.59
CA LEU A 7 -4.16 -3.31 -19.04
C LEU A 7 -4.76 -4.16 -20.18
N LYS A 8 -4.85 -5.47 -19.95
CA LYS A 8 -5.59 -6.37 -20.84
C LYS A 8 -7.09 -6.08 -20.73
N HIS A 9 -7.82 -6.33 -21.82
CA HIS A 9 -9.28 -6.31 -21.79
C HIS A 9 -9.82 -7.30 -20.74
N GLY A 10 -10.80 -6.87 -19.94
CA GLY A 10 -11.29 -7.61 -18.76
C GLY A 10 -10.36 -7.54 -17.53
N GLY A 11 -9.21 -6.86 -17.63
CA GLY A 11 -8.30 -6.64 -16.49
C GLY A 11 -8.90 -5.71 -15.44
N MET A 12 -8.35 -5.74 -14.22
CA MET A 12 -8.81 -4.92 -13.11
C MET A 12 -7.76 -3.91 -12.66
N LEU A 13 -8.18 -2.67 -12.44
CA LEU A 13 -7.41 -1.66 -11.74
C LEU A 13 -7.98 -1.45 -10.34
N ILE A 14 -7.11 -1.55 -9.33
CA ILE A 14 -7.43 -1.25 -7.92
C ILE A 14 -6.49 -0.14 -7.45
N PRO A 15 -6.89 1.15 -7.52
CA PRO A 15 -6.08 2.25 -7.03
C PRO A 15 -6.05 2.24 -5.49
N ILE A 16 -4.85 2.41 -4.93
CA ILE A 16 -4.61 2.42 -3.47
C ILE A 16 -4.72 3.84 -2.89
N ASN A 17 -4.49 4.87 -3.70
CA ASN A 17 -4.63 6.30 -3.36
C ASN A 17 -5.39 7.04 -4.48
N LEU A 18 -5.82 8.28 -4.19
CA LEU A 18 -6.69 9.16 -5.00
C LEU A 18 -6.59 8.99 -6.53
N GLY A 19 -7.75 9.00 -7.17
CA GLY A 19 -7.92 9.03 -8.62
C GLY A 19 -8.46 7.71 -9.16
N HIS A 20 -9.78 7.66 -9.35
CA HIS A 20 -10.38 6.64 -10.21
C HIS A 20 -10.51 7.22 -11.62
N PRO A 21 -10.23 6.45 -12.69
CA PRO A 21 -10.59 6.89 -14.02
C PRO A 21 -12.12 7.08 -14.08
N ALA A 22 -12.58 8.04 -14.89
CA ALA A 22 -14.00 8.15 -15.17
C ALA A 22 -14.53 6.81 -15.73
N ALA A 23 -15.75 6.43 -15.36
CA ALA A 23 -16.34 5.15 -15.78
C ALA A 23 -16.29 4.96 -17.31
N SER A 24 -16.52 6.03 -18.08
CA SER A 24 -16.43 6.04 -19.54
C SER A 24 -15.04 5.72 -20.08
N GLN A 25 -13.98 6.12 -19.37
CA GLN A 25 -12.61 5.74 -19.74
C GLN A 25 -12.37 4.25 -19.48
N ALA A 26 -12.82 3.73 -18.34
CA ALA A 26 -12.66 2.31 -18.03
C ALA A 26 -13.42 1.42 -19.03
N GLU A 27 -14.64 1.81 -19.39
CA GLU A 27 -15.46 1.13 -20.39
C GLU A 27 -14.81 1.13 -21.78
N ALA A 28 -14.29 2.28 -22.23
CA ALA A 28 -13.62 2.40 -23.53
C ALA A 28 -12.40 1.45 -23.65
N PHE A 29 -11.73 1.14 -22.55
CA PHE A 29 -10.63 0.17 -22.50
C PHE A 29 -11.06 -1.24 -22.07
N GLY A 30 -12.35 -1.43 -21.74
CA GLY A 30 -12.90 -2.68 -21.20
C GLY A 30 -12.22 -3.15 -19.92
N VAL A 31 -11.89 -2.23 -19.03
CA VAL A 31 -11.20 -2.47 -17.77
C VAL A 31 -12.18 -2.36 -16.61
N ILE A 32 -12.06 -3.26 -15.63
CA ILE A 32 -12.84 -3.22 -14.38
C ILE A 32 -12.13 -2.30 -13.38
N ILE A 33 -12.88 -1.37 -12.78
CA ILE A 33 -12.35 -0.52 -11.71
C ILE A 33 -12.92 -0.99 -10.38
N GLY A 34 -12.03 -1.37 -9.48
CA GLY A 34 -12.38 -1.72 -8.10
C GLY A 34 -11.81 -0.70 -7.13
N GLY A 35 -12.34 -0.67 -5.91
CA GLY A 35 -11.74 0.01 -4.78
C GLY A 35 -11.58 -0.97 -3.62
N LYS A 36 -10.49 -0.85 -2.87
CA LYS A 36 -10.27 -1.62 -1.64
C LYS A 36 -10.00 -0.65 -0.50
N GLN A 37 -10.88 -0.65 0.48
CA GLN A 37 -10.59 -0.07 1.79
C GLN A 37 -10.05 -1.16 2.70
N VAL A 38 -9.10 -0.78 3.54
CA VAL A 38 -8.56 -1.66 4.57
C VAL A 38 -9.54 -1.69 5.73
N HIS A 39 -9.86 -2.88 6.19
CA HIS A 39 -10.69 -3.12 7.38
C HIS A 39 -9.96 -4.08 8.31
N ALA A 40 -10.24 -3.98 9.61
CA ALA A 40 -9.72 -4.93 10.57
C ALA A 40 -10.26 -6.34 10.26
N ASN A 41 -9.35 -7.29 10.05
CA ASN A 41 -9.69 -8.67 9.76
C ASN A 41 -8.63 -9.60 10.36
N ALA A 42 -9.01 -10.34 11.39
CA ALA A 42 -8.09 -11.22 12.11
C ALA A 42 -7.53 -12.34 11.24
N GLY A 43 -8.36 -12.96 10.40
CA GLY A 43 -7.92 -14.03 9.49
C GLY A 43 -6.86 -13.57 8.50
N GLN A 44 -7.03 -12.37 7.93
CA GLN A 44 -6.03 -11.77 7.04
C GLN A 44 -4.72 -11.46 7.78
N LEU A 45 -4.78 -10.97 9.02
CA LEU A 45 -3.58 -10.70 9.81
C LEU A 45 -2.82 -11.98 10.16
N VAL A 46 -3.52 -13.08 10.48
CA VAL A 46 -2.90 -14.39 10.72
C VAL A 46 -2.17 -14.88 9.47
N GLU A 47 -2.80 -14.78 8.30
CA GLU A 47 -2.18 -15.20 7.04
C GLU A 47 -0.97 -14.33 6.67
N ILE A 48 -1.05 -13.02 6.87
CA ILE A 48 0.09 -12.12 6.68
C ILE A 48 1.26 -12.52 7.61
N GLY A 49 0.97 -12.83 8.89
CA GLY A 49 1.98 -13.32 9.83
C GLY A 49 2.68 -14.59 9.33
N ARG A 50 1.91 -15.58 8.88
CA ARG A 50 2.44 -16.82 8.31
C ARG A 50 3.33 -16.57 7.09
N LEU A 51 2.95 -15.65 6.21
CA LEU A 51 3.75 -15.28 5.04
C LEU A 51 5.08 -14.61 5.43
N ILE A 52 5.08 -13.84 6.51
CA ILE A 52 6.29 -13.24 7.07
C ILE A 52 7.18 -14.31 7.70
N ASP A 53 6.62 -15.19 8.54
CA ASP A 53 7.37 -16.25 9.23
C ASP A 53 8.02 -17.24 8.26
N THR A 54 7.34 -17.53 7.14
CA THR A 54 7.87 -18.39 6.07
C THR A 54 8.86 -17.69 5.14
N GLY A 55 9.08 -16.38 5.31
CA GLY A 55 9.97 -15.59 4.46
C GLY A 55 9.43 -15.28 3.06
N GLN A 56 8.19 -15.67 2.76
CA GLN A 56 7.52 -15.33 1.48
C GLN A 56 7.22 -13.83 1.38
N VAL A 57 7.04 -13.17 2.53
CA VAL A 57 6.93 -11.72 2.64
C VAL A 57 8.04 -11.21 3.56
N ARG A 58 8.88 -10.29 3.07
CA ARG A 58 9.88 -9.60 3.89
C ARG A 58 9.39 -8.21 4.24
N VAL A 59 9.36 -7.89 5.54
CA VAL A 59 9.10 -6.52 6.00
C VAL A 59 10.37 -5.69 5.82
N ALA A 60 10.35 -4.75 4.89
CA ALA A 60 11.39 -3.73 4.76
C ALA A 60 11.12 -2.60 5.77
N ILE A 61 12.13 -2.26 6.57
CA ILE A 61 12.09 -1.13 7.49
C ILE A 61 13.01 -0.06 6.94
N ASP A 62 12.46 1.14 6.74
CA ASP A 62 13.21 2.31 6.28
C ASP A 62 13.96 2.94 7.46
N THR A 63 13.22 3.28 8.52
CA THR A 63 13.74 3.94 9.71
C THR A 63 12.98 3.48 10.96
N ILE A 64 13.69 3.35 12.08
CA ILE A 64 13.09 3.16 13.41
C ILE A 64 13.37 4.42 14.23
N VAL A 65 12.33 5.01 14.80
CA VAL A 65 12.42 6.24 15.59
C VAL A 65 11.77 6.01 16.97
N PRO A 66 12.39 6.44 18.08
CA PRO A 66 11.72 6.43 19.38
C PRO A 66 10.43 7.26 19.33
N LEU A 67 9.36 6.80 19.99
CA LEU A 67 8.08 7.52 20.04
C LEU A 67 8.22 9.00 20.46
N PRO A 68 9.07 9.39 21.44
CA PRO A 68 9.29 10.79 21.79
C PRO A 68 9.85 11.66 20.64
N LYS A 69 10.38 11.04 19.58
CA LYS A 69 10.93 11.69 18.38
C LYS A 69 10.07 11.47 17.14
N ALA A 70 8.78 11.15 17.29
CA ALA A 70 7.88 10.89 16.16
C ALA A 70 7.86 11.99 15.08
N TYR A 71 8.20 13.24 15.41
CA TYR A 71 8.37 14.31 14.42
C TYR A 71 9.39 13.96 13.32
N GLN A 72 10.47 13.24 13.66
CA GLN A 72 11.48 12.79 12.69
C GLN A 72 10.92 11.75 11.70
N ALA A 73 9.93 10.96 12.12
CA ALA A 73 9.22 10.04 11.24
C ALA A 73 8.40 10.80 10.18
N HIS A 74 7.77 11.92 10.56
CA HIS A 74 7.07 12.80 9.63
C HIS A 74 8.04 13.47 8.66
N GLU A 75 9.11 14.08 9.15
CA GLU A 75 10.16 14.69 8.31
C GLU A 75 10.73 13.68 7.29
N ARG A 76 11.00 12.44 7.74
CA ARG A 76 11.48 11.36 6.86
C ARG A 76 10.44 10.96 5.82
N GLY A 77 9.17 10.89 6.20
CA GLY A 77 8.06 10.55 5.31
C GLY A 77 7.83 11.57 4.21
N GLU A 78 7.91 12.85 4.56
CA GLU A 78 7.73 13.98 3.64
C GLU A 78 8.88 14.11 2.64
N ALA A 79 10.10 13.73 3.03
CA ALA A 79 11.26 13.68 2.12
C ALA A 79 11.09 12.70 0.95
N GLY A 80 10.09 11.82 0.99
CA GLY A 80 9.79 10.86 -0.06
C GLY A 80 10.80 9.73 -0.19
N HIS A 81 10.64 8.92 -1.24
CA HIS A 81 11.51 7.78 -1.57
C HIS A 81 11.77 6.81 -0.40
N LEU A 82 10.72 6.54 0.40
CA LEU A 82 10.81 5.55 1.47
C LEU A 82 11.06 4.15 0.90
N ARG A 83 11.94 3.39 1.55
CA ARG A 83 12.17 1.97 1.25
C ARG A 83 11.65 1.12 2.40
N GLY A 84 10.34 0.91 2.42
CA GLY A 84 9.67 0.11 3.44
C GLY A 84 8.84 0.95 4.40
N LYS A 85 8.80 0.55 5.67
CA LYS A 85 7.99 1.19 6.72
C LYS A 85 8.86 2.02 7.66
N ILE A 86 8.32 3.16 8.09
CA ILE A 86 8.83 3.89 9.25
C ILE A 86 8.16 3.27 10.49
N VAL A 87 8.96 2.92 11.49
CA VAL A 87 8.49 2.25 12.71
C VAL A 87 8.75 3.15 13.92
N LEU A 88 7.74 3.32 14.76
CA LEU A 88 7.90 3.99 16.05
C LEU A 88 8.19 2.95 17.14
N ARG A 89 9.33 3.10 17.82
CA ARG A 89 9.71 2.30 18.98
C ARG A 89 9.06 2.88 20.23
N VAL A 90 8.26 2.08 20.92
CA VAL A 90 7.48 2.51 22.09
C VAL A 90 8.05 2.04 23.44
N VAL A 91 9.04 1.15 23.42
CA VAL A 91 9.80 0.64 24.57
C VAL A 91 11.28 0.56 24.19
N GLU A 92 12.20 0.71 25.15
CA GLU A 92 13.65 0.57 24.92
C GLU A 92 14.01 -0.86 24.49
#